data_AF-A0A5J6JFX4-F1
#
_entry.id   AF-A0A5J6JFX4-F1
#
_cell.length_a   1.000
_cell.length_b   1.000
_cell.length_c   1.000
_cell.angle_alpha   90.00
_cell.angle_beta   90.00
_cell.angle_gamma   90.00
#
_symmetry.space_group_name_H-M   'P 1'
#
loop_
_entity.id
_entity.type
_entity.pdbx_description
1 polymer ?
#
loop_
_entity_poly.entity_id
_entity_poly.type
_entity_poly.pdbx_seq_one_letter_code
_entity_poly.pdbx_strand_id
1 'polypeptide(L)'
;MPDHAQLRRATAWMSGTAVEEGDAARVSVALPDASGHFPPKPDIAAGACGPGSTALEPGRLYRRISGRDDRARPVSDEELAELGDPLAVTFFRAGRFPTTVQELLSQLPATAAASRKVYLVSEAGQISPGAIGERDMRFAMTTAVEGSQVDLLVSTQAGGDPERGFLQVAAWDSAAKVFNFYARFGSSWVWAGNSWHALEPDSRGKGCFDSHVNGSAVMKELRIPWLNWQSERATIRLAEDDPLRQDLLFQQVIGAERLELTVRSLVARWTAARLAAVTANGVVDHPDRLLRHLFTNTTINLTSTDRQSSTITADSGELTLPTGFWLNQDLLFDDLRLFTQAAPPRAQAAAYLASLTRFGFRLEEKFSGFSQPGDTFFAFVVPEAAHEDNEVVRQMVRTGLISARFAACALMVDFPNPVFSPARSLLMRYVPTTPTKAAELGDKVARAILDATRTRDLSADSPEARFAAHWQVPEDAWPSVLGQRVDAYLRKVTQRAQTASGFDDYVRLAESRRRQFRRMKLHEFELTMPVTNIPPGAPPLAMREDGTVTELT
;
A
#
# COMPACT_ATOMS: atom_id res chain seq x y z
N MET A 1 22.54 8.04 23.78
CA MET A 1 22.28 7.69 22.37
C MET A 1 20.78 7.72 22.18
N PRO A 2 20.24 8.41 21.15
CA PRO A 2 18.79 8.43 20.95
C PRO A 2 18.28 7.02 20.66
N ASP A 3 17.10 6.73 21.19
CA ASP A 3 16.41 5.45 21.13
C ASP A 3 16.19 5.01 19.67
N HIS A 4 16.76 3.85 19.33
CA HIS A 4 16.79 3.29 17.99
C HIS A 4 15.39 2.99 17.43
N ALA A 5 14.40 2.79 18.32
CA ALA A 5 12.98 2.68 17.99
C ALA A 5 12.43 3.93 17.27
N GLN A 6 12.97 5.13 17.50
CA GLN A 6 12.55 6.35 16.79
C GLN A 6 13.10 6.40 15.35
N LEU A 7 14.32 5.89 15.12
CA LEU A 7 15.01 5.98 13.83
C LEU A 7 14.38 5.08 12.75
N ARG A 8 13.80 3.93 13.13
CA ARG A 8 13.11 3.04 12.19
C ARG A 8 11.67 3.44 11.88
N ARG A 9 10.97 4.14 12.78
CA ARG A 9 9.50 4.04 12.90
C ARG A 9 8.71 5.32 12.60
N ALA A 10 9.39 6.45 12.37
CA ALA A 10 8.75 7.71 11.95
C ALA A 10 9.40 8.33 10.70
N THR A 11 10.06 7.51 9.89
CA THR A 11 10.74 7.92 8.64
C THR A 11 9.81 8.59 7.63
N ALA A 12 8.51 8.28 7.60
CA ALA A 12 7.53 9.00 6.79
C ALA A 12 7.26 10.44 7.28
N TRP A 13 7.09 10.62 8.60
CA TRP A 13 6.70 11.88 9.23
C TRP A 13 7.88 12.81 9.57
N MET A 14 9.09 12.26 9.69
CA MET A 14 10.30 12.96 10.16
C MET A 14 11.37 13.18 9.09
N SER A 15 11.21 12.61 7.89
CA SER A 15 12.17 12.87 6.81
C SER A 15 11.92 14.24 6.20
N GLY A 16 12.84 15.18 6.43
CA GLY A 16 12.94 16.37 5.59
C GLY A 16 13.24 15.93 4.14
N THR A 17 12.48 16.45 3.18
CA THR A 17 12.87 16.38 1.78
C THR A 17 14.14 17.21 1.60
N ALA A 18 15.28 16.57 1.40
CA ALA A 18 16.37 17.23 0.70
C ALA A 18 15.79 17.65 -0.66
N VAL A 19 15.89 18.94 -0.97
CA VAL A 19 15.56 19.48 -2.28
C VAL A 19 16.52 18.82 -3.27
N GLU A 20 16.04 17.87 -4.08
CA GLU A 20 16.74 17.47 -5.29
C GLU A 20 16.60 18.62 -6.30
N GLU A 21 17.50 19.59 -6.18
CA GLU A 21 17.80 20.51 -7.28
C GLU A 21 18.57 19.72 -8.35
N GLY A 22 17.87 19.46 -9.46
CA GLY A 22 18.42 19.33 -10.81
C GLY A 22 19.29 18.10 -11.12
N ASP A 23 18.73 17.13 -11.84
CA ASP A 23 19.42 16.62 -13.03
C ASP A 23 18.48 15.87 -13.98
N ALA A 24 17.87 16.63 -14.88
CA ALA A 24 17.29 16.12 -16.12
C ALA A 24 18.22 16.51 -17.28
N ALA A 25 19.40 15.89 -17.40
CA ALA A 25 20.10 15.68 -18.67
C ALA A 25 21.48 14.99 -18.50
N ARG A 26 21.60 13.78 -19.05
CA ARG A 26 22.73 13.20 -19.83
C ARG A 26 23.28 11.85 -19.36
N VAL A 27 23.61 11.11 -20.40
CA VAL A 27 24.19 9.78 -20.51
C VAL A 27 25.73 9.83 -20.31
N SER A 28 26.28 8.73 -19.76
CA SER A 28 27.64 8.17 -19.98
C SER A 28 28.81 8.47 -19.00
N VAL A 29 29.20 7.38 -18.30
CA VAL A 29 30.57 6.82 -18.05
C VAL A 29 31.30 7.03 -16.70
N ALA A 30 31.64 5.86 -16.12
CA ALA A 30 32.74 5.46 -15.21
C ALA A 30 32.77 5.85 -13.71
N LEU A 31 32.89 4.80 -12.88
CA LEU A 31 33.40 4.75 -11.49
C LEU A 31 34.95 4.90 -11.45
N PRO A 32 35.67 4.97 -10.30
CA PRO A 32 35.29 4.84 -8.86
C PRO A 32 35.91 5.92 -7.93
N ASP A 33 35.54 5.99 -6.63
CA ASP A 33 36.38 5.56 -5.48
C ASP A 33 35.85 6.03 -4.11
N ALA A 34 36.28 5.32 -3.06
CA ALA A 34 35.86 5.40 -1.66
C ALA A 34 36.48 6.57 -0.85
N SER A 35 35.74 7.13 0.11
CA SER A 35 36.17 7.37 1.52
C SER A 35 35.33 8.45 2.23
N GLY A 36 34.99 8.18 3.49
CA GLY A 36 35.11 9.15 4.59
C GLY A 36 33.96 10.12 4.87
N HIS A 37 33.47 10.03 6.12
CA HIS A 37 32.88 11.09 6.94
C HIS A 37 31.46 11.55 6.63
N PHE A 38 30.48 10.91 7.30
CA PHE A 38 29.18 11.52 7.55
C PHE A 38 29.30 12.58 8.67
N PRO A 39 28.77 13.80 8.48
CA PRO A 39 28.73 14.82 9.53
C PRO A 39 27.75 14.40 10.66
N PRO A 40 27.88 14.99 11.87
CA PRO A 40 27.00 14.66 12.99
C PRO A 40 25.55 15.02 12.64
N LYS A 41 24.64 14.05 12.82
CA LYS A 41 23.21 14.19 12.50
C LYS A 41 22.55 15.29 13.35
N PRO A 42 21.65 16.11 12.78
CA PRO A 42 20.85 17.07 13.54
C PRO A 42 19.84 16.35 14.44
N ASP A 43 19.48 17.04 15.52
CA ASP A 43 18.56 16.60 16.56
C ASP A 43 17.19 16.17 15.98
N ILE A 44 16.65 15.03 16.43
CA ILE A 44 15.47 14.33 15.86
C ILE A 44 14.20 15.21 15.92
N ALA A 45 14.15 16.18 16.83
CA ALA A 45 13.08 17.17 16.92
C ALA A 45 13.02 18.12 15.70
N ALA A 46 14.14 18.39 15.02
CA ALA A 46 14.20 19.36 13.92
C ALA A 46 13.53 18.85 12.63
N GLY A 47 13.52 17.53 12.38
CA GLY A 47 12.91 16.94 11.18
C GLY A 47 11.37 16.94 11.20
N ALA A 48 10.79 16.76 12.40
CA ALA A 48 9.35 16.70 12.62
C ALA A 48 8.65 18.07 12.65
N CYS A 49 9.41 19.16 12.87
CA CYS A 49 8.86 20.50 13.02
C CYS A 49 9.38 21.53 12.02
N GLY A 50 10.35 21.16 11.18
CA GLY A 50 10.95 22.03 10.15
C GLY A 50 12.24 22.73 10.61
N PRO A 51 13.05 23.26 9.68
CA PRO A 51 14.27 23.99 10.01
C PRO A 51 13.96 25.20 10.91
N GLY A 52 14.72 25.37 12.00
CA GLY A 52 14.56 26.51 12.92
C GLY A 52 13.32 26.46 13.83
N SER A 53 12.67 25.30 13.96
CA SER A 53 11.59 25.13 14.94
C SER A 53 12.11 25.21 16.37
N THR A 54 11.45 26.04 17.20
CA THR A 54 11.52 25.89 18.66
C THR A 54 10.88 24.56 19.07
N ALA A 55 11.25 24.04 20.24
CA ALA A 55 10.59 22.87 20.81
C ALA A 55 9.07 23.08 20.89
N LEU A 56 8.27 22.05 20.58
CA LEU A 56 6.82 22.11 20.69
C LEU A 56 6.43 22.29 22.17
N GLU A 57 5.48 23.19 22.44
CA GLU A 57 4.97 23.42 23.78
C GLU A 57 4.15 22.21 24.25
N PRO A 58 4.41 21.66 25.44
CA PRO A 58 3.61 20.60 26.04
C PRO A 58 2.13 20.94 26.11
N GLY A 59 1.26 19.94 25.95
CA GLY A 59 -0.18 20.10 26.13
C GLY A 59 -0.82 20.98 25.05
N ARG A 60 -0.36 20.85 23.80
CA ARG A 60 -0.85 21.67 22.69
C ARG A 60 -0.96 20.88 21.37
N LEU A 61 -1.94 21.24 20.55
CA LEU A 61 -2.09 20.75 19.18
C LEU A 61 -1.44 21.72 18.19
N TYR A 62 -0.61 21.16 17.32
CA TYR A 62 0.04 21.84 16.22
C TYR A 62 -0.48 21.33 14.88
N ARG A 63 -0.43 22.14 13.84
CA ARG A 63 -0.64 21.76 12.44
C ARG A 63 0.69 21.71 11.72
N ARG A 64 0.91 20.65 10.95
CA ARG A 64 1.98 20.58 9.96
C ARG A 64 1.61 19.64 8.82
N ILE A 65 1.23 20.21 7.68
CA ILE A 65 0.97 19.49 6.45
C ILE A 65 2.23 19.51 5.59
N SER A 66 2.92 18.36 5.51
CA SER A 66 4.17 18.24 4.76
C SER A 66 3.99 18.67 3.30
N GLY A 67 4.87 19.55 2.83
CA GLY A 67 4.82 20.12 1.48
C GLY A 67 3.97 21.39 1.33
N ARG A 68 3.18 21.75 2.35
CA ARG A 68 2.46 23.03 2.44
C ARG A 68 3.00 23.95 3.52
N ASP A 69 3.29 23.36 4.68
CA ASP A 69 3.76 24.11 5.83
C ASP A 69 5.28 23.95 5.98
N ASP A 70 5.98 25.07 6.07
CA ASP A 70 7.43 25.09 6.29
C ASP A 70 7.79 24.58 7.70
N ARG A 71 6.91 24.82 8.67
CA ARG A 71 7.09 24.44 10.08
C ARG A 71 5.77 24.15 10.78
N ALA A 72 5.86 23.42 11.88
CA ALA A 72 4.72 23.23 12.77
C ALA A 72 4.30 24.57 13.39
N ARG A 73 2.99 24.85 13.39
CA ARG A 73 2.40 26.01 14.08
C ARG A 73 1.24 25.57 14.95
N PRO A 74 0.91 26.27 16.04
CA PRO A 74 -0.32 26.00 16.77
C PRO A 74 -1.54 25.96 15.84
N VAL A 75 -2.45 25.03 16.12
CA VAL A 75 -3.80 25.05 15.53
C VAL A 75 -4.56 26.24 16.11
N SER A 76 -5.24 27.02 15.26
CA SER A 76 -6.09 28.13 15.74
C SER A 76 -7.41 27.61 16.34
N ASP A 77 -8.12 28.45 17.09
CA ASP A 77 -9.40 28.06 17.69
C ASP A 77 -10.43 27.72 16.60
N GLU A 78 -10.40 28.42 15.46
CA GLU A 78 -11.26 28.15 14.30
C GLU A 78 -10.94 26.79 13.67
N GLU A 79 -9.66 26.51 13.40
CA GLU A 79 -9.24 25.21 12.86
C GLU A 79 -9.62 24.07 13.81
N LEU A 80 -9.41 24.25 15.12
CA LEU A 80 -9.78 23.25 16.11
C LEU A 80 -11.31 23.04 16.17
N ALA A 81 -12.10 24.10 15.98
CA ALA A 81 -13.55 24.05 15.89
C ALA A 81 -14.07 23.40 14.59
N GLU A 82 -13.25 23.32 13.54
CA GLU A 82 -13.55 22.59 12.31
C GLU A 82 -13.24 21.09 12.39
N LEU A 83 -12.32 20.67 13.27
CA LEU A 83 -11.97 19.25 13.46
C LEU A 83 -13.06 18.51 14.27
N GLY A 84 -14.03 17.92 13.56
CA GLY A 84 -15.19 17.24 14.13
C GLY A 84 -15.00 15.76 14.41
N ASP A 85 -13.79 15.23 14.29
CA ASP A 85 -13.52 13.81 14.58
C ASP A 85 -13.40 13.50 16.09
N PRO A 86 -13.56 12.23 16.50
CA PRO A 86 -13.57 11.84 17.90
C PRO A 86 -12.32 12.23 18.69
N LEU A 87 -11.13 12.29 18.05
CA LEU A 87 -9.90 12.65 18.75
C LEU A 87 -9.90 14.14 19.09
N ALA A 88 -10.22 15.00 18.12
CA ALA A 88 -10.29 16.44 18.34
C ALA A 88 -11.40 16.83 19.34
N VAL A 89 -12.59 16.23 19.20
CA VAL A 89 -13.75 16.54 20.04
C VAL A 89 -13.55 16.07 21.48
N THR A 90 -13.04 14.86 21.69
CA THR A 90 -12.92 14.27 23.04
C THR A 90 -11.72 14.83 23.81
N PHE A 91 -10.61 15.12 23.12
CA PHE A 91 -9.35 15.47 23.76
C PHE A 91 -8.97 16.93 23.56
N PHE A 92 -8.69 17.33 22.32
CA PHE A 92 -8.02 18.61 22.06
C PHE A 92 -8.91 19.82 22.38
N ARG A 93 -10.20 19.77 22.04
CA ARG A 93 -11.19 20.80 22.43
C ARG A 93 -11.42 20.88 23.95
N ALA A 94 -11.16 19.78 24.66
CA ALA A 94 -11.25 19.71 26.11
C ALA A 94 -9.93 20.07 26.81
N GLY A 95 -8.90 20.51 26.07
CA GLY A 95 -7.58 20.83 26.62
C GLY A 95 -6.80 19.62 27.12
N ARG A 96 -7.08 18.41 26.61
CA ARG A 96 -6.43 17.15 27.00
C ARG A 96 -5.52 16.65 25.90
N PHE A 97 -4.34 16.15 26.28
CA PHE A 97 -3.29 15.76 25.34
C PHE A 97 -2.64 14.45 25.80
N PRO A 98 -3.24 13.29 25.48
CA PRO A 98 -2.77 12.02 26.00
C PRO A 98 -1.33 11.74 25.54
N THR A 99 -0.49 11.33 26.48
CA THR A 99 0.94 11.10 26.27
C THR A 99 1.28 9.63 26.01
N THR A 100 0.36 8.74 26.36
CA THR A 100 0.47 7.29 26.15
C THR A 100 -0.81 6.75 25.52
N VAL A 101 -0.72 5.55 24.94
CA VAL A 101 -1.90 4.88 24.40
C VAL A 101 -2.88 4.48 25.52
N GLN A 102 -2.38 4.14 26.71
CA GLN A 102 -3.21 3.80 27.87
C GLN A 102 -4.01 5.02 28.35
N GLU A 103 -3.38 6.21 28.37
CA GLU A 103 -4.06 7.46 28.69
C GLU A 103 -5.13 7.79 27.64
N LEU A 104 -4.80 7.68 26.35
CA LEU A 104 -5.77 7.88 25.26
C LEU A 104 -6.96 6.93 25.41
N LEU A 105 -6.72 5.64 25.58
CA LEU A 105 -7.79 4.64 25.63
C LEU A 105 -8.64 4.72 26.90
N SER A 106 -8.06 5.10 28.05
CA SER A 106 -8.80 5.17 29.32
C SER A 106 -9.76 6.36 29.41
N GLN A 107 -9.55 7.39 28.59
CA GLN A 107 -10.40 8.58 28.54
C GLN A 107 -11.48 8.52 27.46
N LEU A 108 -11.47 7.49 26.61
CA LEU A 108 -12.56 7.27 25.64
C LEU A 108 -13.84 6.82 26.35
N PRO A 109 -15.03 7.06 25.74
CA PRO A 109 -16.30 6.57 26.28
C PRO A 109 -16.32 5.04 26.47
N ALA A 110 -17.11 4.55 27.42
CA ALA A 110 -17.23 3.11 27.70
C ALA A 110 -17.70 2.29 26.47
N THR A 111 -18.49 2.89 25.59
CA THR A 111 -18.91 2.29 24.31
C THR A 111 -17.73 2.02 23.37
N ALA A 112 -16.70 2.88 23.39
CA ALA A 112 -15.47 2.68 22.65
C ALA A 112 -14.69 1.48 23.20
N ALA A 113 -14.55 1.37 24.52
CA ALA A 113 -13.90 0.22 25.13
C ALA A 113 -14.56 -1.12 24.74
N ALA A 114 -15.89 -1.16 24.63
CA ALA A 114 -16.64 -2.36 24.23
C ALA A 114 -16.49 -2.74 22.75
N SER A 115 -16.21 -1.77 21.87
CA SER A 115 -16.03 -2.01 20.42
C SER A 115 -14.56 -2.17 20.02
N ARG A 116 -13.63 -1.93 20.95
CA ARG A 116 -12.19 -1.97 20.72
C ARG A 116 -11.73 -3.34 20.25
N LYS A 117 -10.90 -3.32 19.21
CA LYS A 117 -10.15 -4.47 18.72
C LYS A 117 -8.67 -4.14 18.69
N VAL A 118 -7.83 -5.07 19.11
CA VAL A 118 -6.37 -4.92 19.15
C VAL A 118 -5.76 -5.95 18.20
N TYR A 119 -4.80 -5.52 17.40
CA TYR A 119 -4.09 -6.34 16.43
C TYR A 119 -2.60 -6.13 16.60
N LEU A 120 -1.79 -7.11 16.21
CA LEU A 120 -0.34 -7.07 16.32
C LEU A 120 0.29 -7.36 14.96
N VAL A 121 1.30 -6.56 14.61
CA VAL A 121 2.12 -6.74 13.40
C VAL A 121 3.60 -6.70 13.77
N SER A 122 4.39 -7.55 13.11
CA SER A 122 5.85 -7.51 13.15
C SER A 122 6.43 -8.27 11.97
N GLU A 123 7.30 -7.63 11.20
CA GLU A 123 8.02 -8.23 10.07
C GLU A 123 9.06 -9.25 10.53
N ALA A 124 9.46 -9.19 11.80
CA ALA A 124 10.27 -10.21 12.47
C ALA A 124 9.41 -11.19 13.28
N GLY A 125 8.07 -11.10 13.21
CA GLY A 125 7.13 -11.77 14.11
C GLY A 125 7.20 -13.30 14.07
N GLN A 126 7.56 -13.87 12.94
CA GLN A 126 7.67 -15.33 12.76
C GLN A 126 9.11 -15.84 12.81
N ILE A 127 10.10 -14.93 12.89
CA ILE A 127 11.50 -15.27 13.16
C ILE A 127 11.62 -15.71 14.63
N SER A 128 12.44 -16.73 14.89
CA SER A 128 12.68 -17.20 16.26
C SER A 128 13.20 -16.05 17.14
N PRO A 129 12.63 -15.81 18.34
CA PRO A 129 12.98 -14.66 19.18
C PRO A 129 14.48 -14.52 19.50
N GLY A 130 15.23 -15.62 19.59
CA GLY A 130 16.68 -15.59 19.84
C GLY A 130 17.54 -15.38 18.58
N ALA A 131 16.96 -15.36 17.38
CA ALA A 131 17.70 -15.24 16.13
C ALA A 131 17.91 -13.79 15.68
N ILE A 132 17.07 -12.87 16.16
CA ILE A 132 17.14 -11.45 15.86
C ILE A 132 16.93 -10.68 17.17
N GLY A 133 17.70 -9.61 17.38
CA GLY A 133 17.66 -8.83 18.61
C GLY A 133 16.35 -8.05 18.77
N GLU A 134 16.35 -6.79 18.36
CA GLU A 134 15.16 -5.94 18.46
C GLU A 134 14.13 -6.33 17.38
N ARG A 135 12.89 -6.55 17.81
CA ARG A 135 11.77 -6.92 16.93
C ARG A 135 10.78 -5.77 16.95
N ASP A 136 10.76 -5.00 15.87
CA ASP A 136 9.80 -3.91 15.71
C ASP A 136 8.39 -4.51 15.73
N MET A 137 7.69 -4.39 16.86
CA MET A 137 6.30 -4.83 17.02
C MET A 137 5.39 -3.62 17.18
N ARG A 138 4.20 -3.68 16.58
CA ARG A 138 3.23 -2.58 16.62
C ARG A 138 1.84 -3.09 16.95
N PHE A 139 1.17 -2.38 17.85
CA PHE A 139 -0.27 -2.52 18.01
C PHE A 139 -0.98 -1.63 17.00
N ALA A 140 -1.91 -2.23 16.26
CA ALA A 140 -2.95 -1.50 15.56
C ALA A 140 -4.27 -1.72 16.31
N MET A 141 -5.04 -0.67 16.52
CA MET A 141 -6.29 -0.74 17.25
C MET A 141 -7.39 -0.03 16.49
N THR A 142 -8.59 -0.58 16.56
CA THR A 142 -9.78 0.05 15.99
C THR A 142 -10.87 0.15 17.04
N THR A 143 -11.59 1.26 17.05
CA THR A 143 -12.73 1.47 17.95
C THR A 143 -13.77 2.36 17.29
N ALA A 144 -15.03 2.20 17.72
CA ALA A 144 -16.14 3.07 17.37
C ALA A 144 -16.45 3.97 18.58
N VAL A 145 -16.42 5.29 18.40
CA VAL A 145 -16.60 6.28 19.46
C VAL A 145 -17.99 6.93 19.39
N GLU A 146 -18.39 7.40 18.21
CA GLU A 146 -19.66 8.13 18.01
C GLU A 146 -20.84 7.21 17.65
N GLY A 147 -20.58 5.93 17.36
CA GLY A 147 -21.63 5.00 16.93
C GLY A 147 -21.15 3.56 16.85
N SER A 148 -21.66 2.81 15.87
CA SER A 148 -21.32 1.39 15.67
C SER A 148 -20.23 1.16 14.62
N GLN A 149 -19.91 2.17 13.82
CA GLN A 149 -18.84 2.10 12.82
C GLN A 149 -17.53 2.58 13.42
N VAL A 150 -16.43 1.91 13.06
CA VAL A 150 -15.08 2.35 13.43
C VAL A 150 -14.84 3.75 12.89
N ASP A 151 -14.42 4.63 13.77
CA ASP A 151 -14.11 6.04 13.53
C ASP A 151 -12.77 6.46 14.14
N LEU A 152 -12.08 5.55 14.85
CA LEU A 152 -10.75 5.78 15.39
C LEU A 152 -9.85 4.57 15.11
N LEU A 153 -8.72 4.82 14.47
CA LEU A 153 -7.63 3.87 14.26
C LEU A 153 -6.40 4.39 14.99
N VAL A 154 -5.82 3.57 15.87
CA VAL A 154 -4.65 3.93 16.66
C VAL A 154 -3.52 2.97 16.32
N SER A 155 -2.33 3.51 16.05
CA SER A 155 -1.11 2.75 15.83
C SER A 155 -0.05 3.18 16.83
N THR A 156 0.57 2.21 17.51
CA THR A 156 1.61 2.47 18.51
C THR A 156 2.58 1.32 18.60
N GLN A 157 3.75 1.58 19.19
CA GLN A 157 4.72 0.53 19.49
C GLN A 157 4.15 -0.49 20.47
N ALA A 158 4.40 -1.77 20.23
CA ALA A 158 4.12 -2.83 21.19
C ALA A 158 5.37 -3.08 22.05
N GLY A 159 5.20 -3.03 23.38
CA GLY A 159 6.30 -3.14 24.34
C GLY A 159 7.20 -1.89 24.42
N GLY A 160 8.15 -1.90 25.37
CA GLY A 160 9.01 -0.74 25.65
C GLY A 160 8.29 0.38 26.44
N ASP A 161 8.87 1.57 26.43
CA ASP A 161 8.32 2.74 27.13
C ASP A 161 7.21 3.42 26.30
N PRO A 162 5.94 3.39 26.76
CA PRO A 162 4.82 3.98 26.02
C PRO A 162 4.90 5.51 25.89
N GLU A 163 5.65 6.21 26.75
CA GLU A 163 5.86 7.66 26.65
C GLU A 163 6.88 8.02 25.57
N ARG A 164 7.74 7.08 25.17
CA ARG A 164 8.75 7.25 24.11
C ARG A 164 8.34 6.63 22.78
N GLY A 165 7.53 5.58 22.83
CA GLY A 165 7.01 4.91 21.65
C GLY A 165 6.16 5.84 20.78
N PHE A 166 6.16 5.62 19.47
CA PHE A 166 5.31 6.40 18.58
C PHE A 166 3.82 6.18 18.92
N LEU A 167 3.01 7.21 18.71
CA LEU A 167 1.56 7.12 18.83
C LEU A 167 0.95 7.93 17.69
N GLN A 168 0.25 7.25 16.79
CA GLN A 168 -0.39 7.81 15.61
C GLN A 168 -1.86 7.43 15.58
N VAL A 169 -2.69 8.36 15.11
CA VAL A 169 -4.14 8.18 15.07
C VAL A 169 -4.69 8.67 13.73
N ALA A 170 -5.54 7.86 13.11
CA ALA A 170 -6.42 8.31 12.04
C ALA A 170 -7.86 8.30 12.58
N ALA A 171 -8.54 9.44 12.53
CA ALA A 171 -9.87 9.62 13.08
C ALA A 171 -10.84 10.08 11.99
N TRP A 172 -11.99 9.40 11.87
CA TRP A 172 -13.01 9.76 10.90
C TRP A 172 -13.88 10.90 11.42
N ASP A 173 -13.92 11.99 10.66
CA ASP A 173 -14.83 13.10 10.86
C ASP A 173 -16.16 12.83 10.13
N SER A 174 -17.22 12.62 10.91
CA SER A 174 -18.54 12.30 10.37
C SER A 174 -19.23 13.48 9.70
N ALA A 175 -18.86 14.72 10.02
CA ALA A 175 -19.39 15.93 9.40
C ALA A 175 -18.64 16.27 8.10
N ALA A 176 -17.31 16.35 8.16
CA ALA A 176 -16.46 16.66 7.01
C ALA A 176 -16.26 15.47 6.05
N LYS A 177 -16.63 14.25 6.48
CA LYS A 177 -16.50 13.00 5.70
C LYS A 177 -15.06 12.69 5.27
N VAL A 178 -14.10 12.92 6.16
CA VAL A 178 -12.66 12.69 5.95
C VAL A 178 -12.06 11.93 7.13
N PHE A 179 -10.90 11.33 6.93
CA PHE A 179 -9.98 11.00 8.00
C PHE A 179 -9.07 12.18 8.29
N ASN A 180 -8.92 12.55 9.57
CA ASN A 180 -7.86 13.42 10.07
C ASN A 180 -6.71 12.56 10.62
N PHE A 181 -5.47 12.94 10.33
CA PHE A 181 -4.27 12.20 10.71
C PHE A 181 -3.48 12.95 11.77
N TYR A 182 -3.14 12.25 12.86
CA TYR A 182 -2.48 12.83 14.02
C TYR A 182 -1.28 11.99 14.46
N ALA A 183 -0.25 12.65 14.98
CA ALA A 183 0.85 11.99 15.66
C ALA A 183 1.27 12.75 16.91
N ARG A 184 1.68 11.99 17.93
CA ARG A 184 2.22 12.52 19.17
C ARG A 184 3.72 12.77 19.05
N PHE A 185 4.18 13.91 19.56
CA PHE A 185 5.58 14.27 19.71
C PHE A 185 5.84 14.74 21.14
N GLY A 186 6.39 13.84 21.98
CA GLY A 186 6.53 14.09 23.42
C GLY A 186 5.16 14.33 24.06
N SER A 187 4.99 15.47 24.70
CA SER A 187 3.74 15.91 25.35
C SER A 187 2.83 16.75 24.44
N SER A 188 3.12 16.83 23.14
CA SER A 188 2.37 17.63 22.17
C SER A 188 1.84 16.75 21.04
N TRP A 189 0.84 17.24 20.32
CA TRP A 189 0.26 16.54 19.17
C TRP A 189 0.38 17.38 17.90
N VAL A 190 0.52 16.70 16.77
CA VAL A 190 0.53 17.31 15.44
C VAL A 190 -0.59 16.72 14.60
N TRP A 191 -1.48 17.57 14.10
CA TRP A 191 -2.40 17.30 13.01
C TRP A 191 -1.66 17.46 11.66
N ALA A 192 -1.52 16.35 10.94
CA ALA A 192 -0.78 16.29 9.68
C ALA A 192 -1.66 16.55 8.43
N GLY A 193 -2.93 16.89 8.63
CA GLY A 193 -3.90 17.10 7.58
C GLY A 193 -4.96 16.00 7.53
N ASN A 194 -5.71 15.96 6.43
CA ASN A 194 -6.86 15.09 6.26
C ASN A 194 -6.87 14.37 4.90
N SER A 195 -7.88 13.56 4.64
CA SER A 195 -8.02 12.78 3.41
C SER A 195 -7.88 13.58 2.11
N TRP A 196 -8.34 14.84 2.07
CA TRP A 196 -8.22 15.69 0.86
C TRP A 196 -6.78 16.14 0.64
N HIS A 197 -6.05 16.46 1.70
CA HIS A 197 -4.65 16.85 1.61
C HIS A 197 -3.77 15.75 0.99
N ALA A 198 -4.11 14.47 1.19
CA ALA A 198 -3.41 13.36 0.54
C ALA A 198 -3.50 13.38 -0.99
N LEU A 199 -4.52 14.04 -1.55
CA LEU A 199 -4.78 14.06 -2.99
C LEU A 199 -4.17 15.27 -3.69
N GLU A 200 -3.69 16.25 -2.93
CA GLU A 200 -3.18 17.51 -3.46
C GLU A 200 -1.71 17.41 -3.90
N PRO A 201 -1.32 18.02 -5.03
CA PRO A 201 0.01 17.85 -5.61
C PRO A 201 1.16 18.25 -4.67
N ASP A 202 0.93 19.26 -3.83
CA ASP A 202 1.93 19.81 -2.93
C ASP A 202 2.20 18.91 -1.71
N SER A 203 1.19 18.20 -1.19
CA SER A 203 1.30 17.33 -0.01
C SER A 203 1.28 15.83 -0.28
N ARG A 204 0.80 15.38 -1.46
CA ARG A 204 0.76 13.96 -1.82
C ARG A 204 2.15 13.32 -1.78
N GLY A 205 2.25 12.14 -1.16
CA GLY A 205 3.51 11.40 -1.08
C GLY A 205 4.53 11.99 -0.10
N LYS A 206 4.14 12.96 0.74
CA LYS A 206 4.99 13.61 1.74
C LYS A 206 4.40 13.44 3.14
N GLY A 207 5.26 13.35 4.15
CA GLY A 207 4.81 13.18 5.53
C GLY A 207 3.98 11.91 5.68
N CYS A 208 2.86 12.00 6.38
CA CYS A 208 1.91 10.89 6.53
C CYS A 208 1.29 10.41 5.20
N PHE A 209 1.27 11.26 4.17
CA PHE A 209 0.66 10.94 2.88
C PHE A 209 1.59 10.14 1.96
N ASP A 210 2.77 9.73 2.39
CA ASP A 210 3.57 8.73 1.68
C ASP A 210 3.02 7.30 1.85
N SER A 211 2.30 7.07 2.95
CA SER A 211 1.67 5.81 3.32
C SER A 211 0.15 5.89 3.13
N HIS A 212 -0.43 7.08 3.29
CA HIS A 212 -1.85 7.38 3.07
C HIS A 212 -2.09 8.18 1.77
N VAL A 213 -1.40 7.87 0.67
CA VAL A 213 -1.43 8.63 -0.61
C VAL A 213 -2.82 8.84 -1.23
N ASN A 214 -3.82 8.06 -0.79
CA ASN A 214 -5.21 8.16 -1.25
C ASN A 214 -6.16 8.75 -0.21
N GLY A 215 -5.64 9.18 0.94
CA GLY A 215 -6.41 9.81 2.01
C GLY A 215 -7.22 8.84 2.86
N SER A 216 -7.02 7.54 2.72
CA SER A 216 -7.77 6.51 3.46
C SER A 216 -6.92 5.77 4.50
N ALA A 217 -7.58 4.91 5.28
CA ALA A 217 -6.90 3.86 6.04
C ALA A 217 -6.15 2.93 5.08
N VAL A 218 -4.99 2.46 5.51
CA VAL A 218 -4.13 1.56 4.72
C VAL A 218 -3.71 0.40 5.60
N MET A 219 -3.78 -0.80 5.03
CA MET A 219 -3.15 -2.00 5.56
C MET A 219 -2.43 -2.63 4.38
N LYS A 220 -1.11 -2.73 4.50
CA LYS A 220 -0.31 -3.57 3.61
C LYS A 220 -0.60 -5.01 4.02
N GLU A 221 -0.66 -5.92 3.06
CA GLU A 221 -0.99 -7.33 3.29
C GLU A 221 -2.47 -7.53 3.64
N LEU A 222 -3.34 -6.78 2.97
CA LEU A 222 -4.81 -6.78 3.13
C LEU A 222 -5.47 -8.00 2.47
N ARG A 223 -4.97 -9.20 2.77
CA ARG A 223 -5.58 -10.47 2.39
C ARG A 223 -4.89 -11.63 3.12
N ILE A 224 -5.60 -12.75 3.24
CA ILE A 224 -5.00 -14.04 3.60
C ILE A 224 -3.69 -14.27 2.82
N PRO A 225 -2.59 -14.67 3.48
CA PRO A 225 -2.50 -15.12 4.88
C PRO A 225 -2.06 -14.05 5.91
N TRP A 226 -2.08 -12.76 5.57
CA TRP A 226 -1.66 -11.65 6.45
C TRP A 226 -0.21 -11.82 6.93
N LEU A 227 0.71 -11.74 5.98
CA LEU A 227 2.13 -12.12 6.07
C LEU A 227 2.82 -11.85 7.41
N ASN A 228 2.76 -10.60 7.88
CA ASN A 228 3.48 -10.14 9.07
C ASN A 228 2.56 -9.89 10.27
N TRP A 229 1.28 -10.24 10.17
CA TRP A 229 0.28 -9.98 11.20
C TRP A 229 -0.02 -11.22 12.03
N GLN A 230 -0.34 -11.01 13.31
CA GLN A 230 -1.02 -12.03 14.11
C GLN A 230 -2.37 -12.34 13.47
N SER A 231 -2.62 -13.60 13.13
CA SER A 231 -3.83 -14.05 12.43
C SER A 231 -4.15 -15.52 12.72
N GLU A 232 -5.26 -16.00 12.16
CA GLU A 232 -5.56 -17.44 12.14
C GLU A 232 -4.54 -18.28 11.34
N ARG A 233 -3.71 -17.66 10.48
CA ARG A 233 -2.71 -18.36 9.63
C ARG A 233 -1.27 -18.21 10.12
N ALA A 234 -0.97 -17.16 10.88
CA ALA A 234 0.37 -16.89 11.39
C ALA A 234 0.33 -16.39 12.83
N THR A 235 1.21 -16.93 13.67
CA THR A 235 1.39 -16.48 15.05
C THR A 235 2.71 -15.73 15.19
N ILE A 236 2.63 -14.52 15.75
CA ILE A 236 3.81 -13.77 16.20
C ILE A 236 4.35 -14.47 17.45
N ARG A 237 5.59 -14.95 17.33
CA ARG A 237 6.27 -15.72 18.39
C ARG A 237 6.90 -14.75 19.36
N LEU A 238 6.71 -14.93 20.67
CA LEU A 238 7.41 -14.20 21.72
C LEU A 238 8.31 -15.16 22.51
N ALA A 239 9.44 -14.68 23.06
CA ALA A 239 10.21 -15.44 24.04
C ALA A 239 9.34 -15.73 25.28
N GLU A 240 9.64 -16.78 26.05
CA GLU A 240 8.81 -17.16 27.21
C GLU A 240 8.74 -16.07 28.28
N ASP A 241 9.84 -15.36 28.48
CA ASP A 241 10.04 -14.27 29.43
C ASP A 241 9.81 -12.87 28.83
N ASP A 242 9.30 -12.80 27.59
CA ASP A 242 9.05 -11.53 26.91
C ASP A 242 8.03 -10.68 27.70
N PRO A 243 8.37 -9.44 28.11
CA PRO A 243 7.50 -8.60 28.92
C PRO A 243 6.18 -8.26 28.23
N LEU A 244 6.12 -8.30 26.89
CA LEU A 244 4.90 -8.05 26.12
C LEU A 244 3.80 -9.06 26.47
N ARG A 245 4.14 -10.26 26.95
CA ARG A 245 3.14 -11.25 27.41
C ARG A 245 2.29 -10.76 28.58
N GLN A 246 2.80 -9.83 29.39
CA GLN A 246 2.10 -9.24 30.53
C GLN A 246 1.36 -7.94 30.16
N ASP A 247 1.52 -7.46 28.93
CA ASP A 247 0.85 -6.26 28.45
C ASP A 247 -0.66 -6.51 28.27
N LEU A 248 -1.49 -5.63 28.84
CA LEU A 248 -2.96 -5.75 28.77
C LEU A 248 -3.51 -5.63 27.34
N LEU A 249 -2.86 -4.86 26.46
CA LEU A 249 -3.23 -4.78 25.05
C LEU A 249 -2.83 -6.07 24.32
N PHE A 250 -1.67 -6.65 24.63
CA PHE A 250 -1.25 -7.92 24.06
C PHE A 250 -2.25 -9.05 24.38
N GLN A 251 -2.75 -9.09 25.61
CA GLN A 251 -3.77 -10.06 26.04
C GLN A 251 -5.12 -9.91 25.31
N GLN A 252 -5.36 -8.78 24.63
CA GLN A 252 -6.56 -8.50 23.85
C GLN A 252 -6.35 -8.69 22.34
N VAL A 253 -5.16 -9.10 21.90
CA VAL A 253 -4.86 -9.25 20.47
C VAL A 253 -5.78 -10.30 19.84
N ILE A 254 -6.42 -9.92 18.74
CA ILE A 254 -7.21 -10.79 17.87
C ILE A 254 -6.57 -10.83 16.48
N GLY A 255 -7.05 -11.75 15.64
CA GLY A 255 -6.47 -11.98 14.32
C GLY A 255 -6.77 -10.87 13.29
N ALA A 256 -5.80 -10.62 12.42
CA ALA A 256 -5.83 -9.59 11.38
C ALA A 256 -6.88 -9.84 10.28
N GLU A 257 -7.44 -11.05 10.17
CA GLU A 257 -8.59 -11.32 9.31
C GLU A 257 -9.78 -10.40 9.62
N ARG A 258 -9.91 -9.95 10.87
CA ARG A 258 -10.93 -8.96 11.28
C ARG A 258 -10.50 -7.51 11.00
N LEU A 259 -9.21 -7.22 11.04
CA LEU A 259 -8.67 -5.90 10.68
C LEU A 259 -8.88 -5.64 9.18
N GLU A 260 -8.62 -6.64 8.33
CA GLU A 260 -8.86 -6.56 6.89
C GLU A 260 -10.28 -6.07 6.59
N LEU A 261 -11.31 -6.71 7.18
CA LEU A 261 -12.71 -6.32 6.96
C LEU A 261 -12.98 -4.87 7.41
N THR A 262 -12.35 -4.46 8.51
CA THR A 262 -12.47 -3.10 9.03
C THR A 262 -11.83 -2.09 8.07
N VAL A 263 -10.60 -2.34 7.62
CA VAL A 263 -9.89 -1.44 6.69
C VAL A 263 -10.61 -1.37 5.34
N ARG A 264 -11.07 -2.49 4.78
CA ARG A 264 -11.92 -2.51 3.57
C ARG A 264 -13.15 -1.61 3.74
N SER A 265 -13.84 -1.70 4.87
CA SER A 265 -15.00 -0.85 5.16
C SER A 265 -14.64 0.64 5.26
N LEU A 266 -13.49 0.98 5.82
CA LEU A 266 -13.03 2.37 5.95
C LEU A 266 -12.61 2.95 4.60
N VAL A 267 -11.95 2.16 3.77
CA VAL A 267 -11.62 2.49 2.38
C VAL A 267 -12.90 2.74 1.59
N ALA A 268 -13.87 1.82 1.66
CA ALA A 268 -15.17 1.99 1.00
C ALA A 268 -15.91 3.25 1.47
N ARG A 269 -15.88 3.55 2.78
CA ARG A 269 -16.51 4.73 3.38
C ARG A 269 -15.90 6.04 2.83
N TRP A 270 -14.58 6.14 2.82
CA TRP A 270 -13.89 7.30 2.25
C TRP A 270 -14.12 7.43 0.75
N THR A 271 -14.00 6.34 -0.01
CA THR A 271 -14.23 6.35 -1.45
C THR A 271 -15.64 6.83 -1.80
N ALA A 272 -16.65 6.38 -1.05
CA ALA A 272 -18.03 6.82 -1.26
C ALA A 272 -18.20 8.32 -0.98
N ALA A 273 -17.65 8.81 0.13
CA ALA A 273 -17.67 10.23 0.47
C ALA A 273 -16.94 11.09 -0.57
N ARG A 274 -15.75 10.67 -0.98
CA ARG A 274 -14.93 11.33 -2.00
C ARG A 274 -15.68 11.41 -3.32
N LEU A 275 -16.22 10.30 -3.80
CA LEU A 275 -16.96 10.27 -5.07
C LEU A 275 -18.20 11.16 -5.00
N ALA A 276 -18.99 11.07 -3.93
CA ALA A 276 -20.15 11.94 -3.75
C ALA A 276 -19.77 13.44 -3.80
N ALA A 277 -18.68 13.83 -3.14
CA ALA A 277 -18.20 15.21 -3.14
C ALA A 277 -17.74 15.68 -4.53
N VAL A 278 -16.88 14.90 -5.22
CA VAL A 278 -16.33 15.31 -6.53
C VAL A 278 -17.33 15.19 -7.69
N THR A 279 -18.49 14.55 -7.48
CA THR A 279 -19.56 14.48 -8.48
C THR A 279 -20.78 15.31 -8.12
N ALA A 280 -20.81 15.99 -6.97
CA ALA A 280 -22.00 16.68 -6.45
C ALA A 280 -22.61 17.68 -7.44
N ASN A 281 -21.77 18.38 -8.20
CA ASN A 281 -22.19 19.40 -9.17
C ASN A 281 -22.30 18.85 -10.60
N GLY A 282 -22.24 17.53 -10.79
CA GLY A 282 -22.27 16.90 -12.11
C GLY A 282 -21.00 17.07 -12.95
N VAL A 283 -19.95 17.67 -12.37
CA VAL A 283 -18.64 17.92 -12.99
C VAL A 283 -17.55 17.41 -12.06
N VAL A 284 -16.59 16.68 -12.62
CA VAL A 284 -15.37 16.23 -11.93
C VAL A 284 -14.24 17.18 -12.30
N ASP A 285 -13.73 17.94 -11.34
CA ASP A 285 -12.72 18.99 -11.58
C ASP A 285 -11.35 18.43 -11.99
N HIS A 286 -10.97 17.30 -11.38
CA HIS A 286 -9.69 16.63 -11.63
C HIS A 286 -9.90 15.14 -11.98
N PRO A 287 -10.34 14.83 -13.21
CA PRO A 287 -10.61 13.45 -13.62
C PRO A 287 -9.38 12.54 -13.56
N ASP A 288 -8.20 13.10 -13.79
CA ASP A 288 -6.89 12.43 -13.64
C ASP A 288 -6.68 11.86 -12.24
N ARG A 289 -7.17 12.54 -11.20
CA ARG A 289 -7.04 12.06 -9.81
C ARG A 289 -7.89 10.83 -9.52
N LEU A 290 -8.97 10.60 -10.27
CA LEU A 290 -9.82 9.41 -10.17
C LEU A 290 -9.33 8.29 -11.10
N LEU A 291 -9.12 8.60 -12.37
CA LEU A 291 -8.78 7.59 -13.38
C LEU A 291 -7.36 7.03 -13.25
N ARG A 292 -6.47 7.69 -12.49
CA ARG A 292 -5.17 7.09 -12.14
C ARG A 292 -5.31 5.76 -11.40
N HIS A 293 -6.39 5.56 -10.63
CA HIS A 293 -6.66 4.29 -9.94
C HIS A 293 -6.97 3.14 -10.92
N LEU A 294 -7.39 3.46 -12.15
CA LEU A 294 -7.65 2.48 -13.22
C LEU A 294 -6.40 2.25 -14.08
N PHE A 295 -5.75 3.32 -14.52
CA PHE A 295 -4.66 3.23 -15.50
C PHE A 295 -3.29 2.97 -14.88
N THR A 296 -3.11 3.32 -13.60
CA THR A 296 -1.83 3.17 -12.88
C THR A 296 -2.05 2.34 -11.61
N ASN A 297 -1.05 2.31 -10.73
CA ASN A 297 -1.20 1.89 -9.35
C ASN A 297 -0.77 3.07 -8.49
N THR A 298 -1.65 3.57 -7.63
CA THR A 298 -1.27 4.65 -6.70
C THR A 298 -0.57 4.09 -5.47
N THR A 299 -0.85 2.82 -5.16
CA THR A 299 -0.38 2.03 -4.02
C THR A 299 -0.23 0.58 -4.48
N ILE A 300 0.34 -0.27 -3.62
CA ILE A 300 0.58 -1.68 -3.92
C ILE A 300 0.28 -2.51 -2.67
N ASN A 301 -0.41 -3.62 -2.84
CA ASN A 301 -0.56 -4.63 -1.79
C ASN A 301 0.47 -5.75 -1.98
N LEU A 302 0.66 -6.56 -0.95
CA LEU A 302 1.48 -7.78 -1.00
C LEU A 302 0.59 -9.01 -0.82
N THR A 303 0.92 -10.06 -1.56
CA THR A 303 0.24 -11.35 -1.52
C THR A 303 1.27 -12.47 -1.56
N SER A 304 0.87 -13.67 -1.18
CA SER A 304 1.70 -14.87 -1.18
C SER A 304 0.86 -16.11 -1.38
N THR A 305 1.49 -17.28 -1.39
CA THR A 305 0.76 -18.52 -1.14
C THR A 305 0.26 -18.55 0.31
N ASP A 306 -0.70 -19.43 0.61
CA ASP A 306 -1.16 -19.71 1.98
C ASP A 306 -0.32 -20.78 2.70
N ARG A 307 0.76 -21.26 2.07
CA ARG A 307 1.66 -22.28 2.60
C ARG A 307 2.90 -21.66 3.22
N GLN A 308 3.23 -22.10 4.43
CA GLN A 308 4.47 -21.70 5.10
C GLN A 308 5.67 -22.24 4.31
N SER A 309 6.62 -21.37 3.96
CA SER A 309 7.78 -21.71 3.12
C SER A 309 8.58 -22.87 3.72
N SER A 310 8.78 -22.86 5.04
CA SER A 310 9.53 -23.89 5.78
C SER A 310 8.89 -25.28 5.79
N THR A 311 7.62 -25.39 5.43
CA THR A 311 6.88 -26.68 5.40
C THR A 311 6.84 -27.30 4.01
N ILE A 312 7.34 -26.60 2.99
CA ILE A 312 7.35 -27.08 1.61
C ILE A 312 8.53 -28.04 1.42
N THR A 313 8.22 -29.24 0.95
CA THR A 313 9.19 -30.30 0.62
C THR A 313 9.13 -30.61 -0.87
N ALA A 314 10.12 -31.34 -1.40
CA ALA A 314 10.10 -31.78 -2.80
C ALA A 314 8.85 -32.61 -3.14
N ASP A 315 8.33 -33.37 -2.16
CA ASP A 315 7.16 -34.24 -2.30
C ASP A 315 5.83 -33.52 -2.03
N SER A 316 5.85 -32.21 -1.79
CA SER A 316 4.65 -31.41 -1.53
C SER A 316 3.72 -31.22 -2.74
N GLY A 317 4.04 -31.85 -3.89
CA GLY A 317 3.27 -31.78 -5.12
C GLY A 317 3.30 -30.38 -5.75
N GLU A 318 2.13 -29.91 -6.17
CA GLU A 318 1.97 -28.58 -6.77
C GLU A 318 1.69 -27.50 -5.73
N LEU A 319 2.31 -26.34 -5.93
CA LEU A 319 2.08 -25.10 -5.19
C LEU A 319 1.22 -24.16 -6.06
N THR A 320 0.03 -23.82 -5.58
CA THR A 320 -0.79 -22.76 -6.20
C THR A 320 -0.17 -21.41 -5.91
N LEU A 321 0.15 -20.65 -6.96
CA LEU A 321 0.76 -19.33 -6.85
C LEU A 321 -0.32 -18.25 -6.71
N PRO A 322 -0.04 -17.12 -6.04
CA PRO A 322 -1.04 -16.07 -5.81
C PRO A 322 -1.56 -15.50 -7.14
N THR A 323 -2.89 -15.51 -7.34
CA THR A 323 -3.49 -15.05 -8.59
C THR A 323 -3.20 -13.58 -8.91
N GLY A 324 -3.08 -12.74 -7.88
CA GLY A 324 -2.73 -11.32 -8.00
C GLY A 324 -1.36 -11.08 -8.66
N PHE A 325 -0.49 -12.10 -8.71
CA PHE A 325 0.74 -12.06 -9.49
C PHE A 325 0.49 -12.08 -11.00
N TRP A 326 -0.57 -12.75 -11.45
CA TRP A 326 -0.82 -12.98 -12.87
C TRP A 326 -1.71 -11.92 -13.49
N LEU A 327 -2.69 -11.41 -12.75
CA LEU A 327 -3.67 -10.42 -13.19
C LEU A 327 -4.45 -9.83 -11.99
N ASN A 328 -5.18 -8.72 -12.23
CA ASN A 328 -6.01 -8.09 -11.20
C ASN A 328 -7.36 -8.81 -11.08
N GLN A 329 -7.37 -9.95 -10.39
CA GLN A 329 -8.56 -10.81 -10.29
C GLN A 329 -9.76 -10.11 -9.64
N ASP A 330 -9.51 -9.26 -8.64
CA ASP A 330 -10.57 -8.58 -7.89
C ASP A 330 -11.42 -7.72 -8.83
N LEU A 331 -10.79 -6.91 -9.68
CA LEU A 331 -11.55 -6.13 -10.64
C LEU A 331 -12.06 -6.98 -11.80
N LEU A 332 -11.21 -7.80 -12.42
CA LEU A 332 -11.58 -8.50 -13.65
C LEU A 332 -12.68 -9.55 -13.43
N PHE A 333 -12.63 -10.29 -12.33
CA PHE A 333 -13.56 -11.39 -12.06
C PHE A 333 -14.70 -10.96 -11.14
N ASP A 334 -14.41 -10.34 -10.00
CA ASP A 334 -15.45 -10.07 -9.00
C ASP A 334 -16.33 -8.87 -9.38
N ASP A 335 -15.71 -7.79 -9.86
CA ASP A 335 -16.43 -6.54 -10.15
C ASP A 335 -16.89 -6.40 -11.60
N LEU A 336 -16.04 -6.78 -12.56
CA LEU A 336 -16.31 -6.66 -14.01
C LEU A 336 -16.89 -7.96 -14.61
N ARG A 337 -16.92 -9.05 -13.83
CA ARG A 337 -17.58 -10.32 -14.19
C ARG A 337 -17.12 -10.91 -15.52
N LEU A 338 -15.82 -10.86 -15.81
CA LEU A 338 -15.26 -11.64 -16.91
C LEU A 338 -15.46 -13.14 -16.64
N PHE A 339 -15.98 -13.86 -17.63
CA PHE A 339 -16.19 -15.29 -17.51
C PHE A 339 -14.89 -16.05 -17.81
N THR A 340 -14.32 -16.67 -16.78
CA THR A 340 -13.10 -17.48 -16.90
C THR A 340 -13.35 -18.89 -16.37
N GLN A 341 -12.64 -19.85 -16.94
CA GLN A 341 -12.66 -21.27 -16.56
C GLN A 341 -11.27 -21.78 -16.15
N ALA A 342 -10.22 -21.03 -16.43
CA ALA A 342 -8.86 -21.45 -16.11
C ALA A 342 -8.62 -21.45 -14.59
N ALA A 343 -8.01 -22.52 -14.11
CA ALA A 343 -7.55 -22.60 -12.74
C ALA A 343 -6.36 -21.64 -12.49
N PRO A 344 -6.15 -21.21 -11.23
CA PRO A 344 -4.95 -20.47 -10.86
C PRO A 344 -3.67 -21.24 -11.23
N PRO A 345 -2.64 -20.58 -11.79
CA PRO A 345 -1.39 -21.24 -12.15
C PRO A 345 -0.69 -21.90 -10.96
N ARG A 346 -0.13 -23.07 -11.23
CA ARG A 346 0.58 -23.90 -10.25
C ARG A 346 2.00 -24.21 -10.70
N ALA A 347 2.91 -24.31 -9.73
CA ALA A 347 4.29 -24.71 -9.95
C ALA A 347 4.62 -25.96 -9.13
N GLN A 348 5.59 -26.75 -9.56
CA GLN A 348 6.06 -27.89 -8.76
C GLN A 348 6.79 -27.39 -7.52
N ALA A 349 6.50 -27.95 -6.34
CA ALA A 349 7.17 -27.58 -5.09
C ALA A 349 8.70 -27.75 -5.17
N ALA A 350 9.16 -28.80 -5.86
CA ALA A 350 10.58 -29.00 -6.13
C ALA A 350 11.22 -27.85 -6.92
N ALA A 351 10.50 -27.26 -7.88
CA ALA A 351 10.99 -26.10 -8.64
C ALA A 351 11.07 -24.84 -7.75
N TYR A 352 10.11 -24.65 -6.85
CA TYR A 352 10.16 -23.60 -5.83
C TYR A 352 11.39 -23.74 -4.93
N LEU A 353 11.63 -24.91 -4.34
CA LEU A 353 12.79 -25.14 -3.47
C LEU A 353 14.13 -24.97 -4.21
N ALA A 354 14.20 -25.47 -5.44
CA ALA A 354 15.37 -25.28 -6.29
C ALA A 354 15.65 -23.80 -6.58
N SER A 355 14.61 -22.99 -6.78
CA SER A 355 14.75 -21.56 -7.04
C SER A 355 15.25 -20.78 -5.81
N LEU A 356 14.83 -21.15 -4.59
CA LEU A 356 15.34 -20.53 -3.36
C LEU A 356 16.87 -20.66 -3.27
N THR A 357 17.40 -21.84 -3.61
CA THR A 357 18.85 -22.09 -3.61
C THR A 357 19.53 -21.38 -4.78
N ARG A 358 19.01 -21.56 -6.00
CA ARG A 358 19.58 -21.00 -7.24
C ARG A 358 19.71 -19.48 -7.18
N PHE A 359 18.67 -18.82 -6.66
CA PHE A 359 18.61 -17.36 -6.57
C PHE A 359 19.02 -16.83 -5.19
N GLY A 360 19.58 -17.66 -4.30
CA GLY A 360 20.10 -17.23 -3.01
C GLY A 360 19.10 -16.43 -2.17
N PHE A 361 17.86 -16.92 -2.08
CA PHE A 361 16.80 -16.32 -1.29
C PHE A 361 17.21 -16.28 0.19
N ARG A 362 16.98 -15.13 0.82
CA ARG A 362 17.21 -14.92 2.25
C ARG A 362 16.45 -13.70 2.75
N LEU A 363 16.11 -13.68 4.03
CA LEU A 363 15.68 -12.47 4.73
C LEU A 363 16.92 -11.77 5.28
N GLU A 364 17.02 -10.46 5.10
CA GLU A 364 18.14 -9.65 5.58
C GLU A 364 17.65 -8.39 6.27
N GLU A 365 18.29 -8.05 7.40
CA GLU A 365 18.17 -6.75 8.04
C GLU A 365 19.57 -6.21 8.31
N LYS A 366 19.93 -5.13 7.62
CA LYS A 366 21.30 -4.59 7.63
C LYS A 366 21.69 -4.05 9.00
N PHE A 367 20.73 -3.47 9.71
CA PHE A 367 21.00 -2.82 10.99
C PHE A 367 21.47 -3.82 12.04
N SER A 368 20.76 -4.94 12.21
CA SER A 368 21.15 -5.99 13.16
C SER A 368 22.22 -6.94 12.60
N GLY A 369 22.50 -6.86 11.30
CA GLY A 369 23.31 -7.85 10.60
C GLY A 369 22.62 -9.21 10.46
N PHE A 370 21.30 -9.26 10.67
CA PHE A 370 20.52 -10.49 10.55
C PHE A 370 20.48 -10.97 9.10
N SER A 371 20.70 -12.27 8.92
CA SER A 371 20.52 -12.95 7.63
C SER A 371 20.02 -14.37 7.87
N GLN A 372 18.94 -14.76 7.20
CA GLN A 372 18.39 -16.11 7.27
C GLN A 372 18.09 -16.64 5.87
N PRO A 373 18.69 -17.77 5.44
CA PRO A 373 18.35 -18.40 4.16
C PRO A 373 16.88 -18.78 4.05
N GLY A 374 16.35 -18.69 2.83
CA GLY A 374 14.96 -19.03 2.51
C GLY A 374 14.11 -17.82 2.15
N ASP A 375 12.82 -18.07 1.99
CA ASP A 375 11.82 -17.06 1.68
C ASP A 375 11.29 -16.38 2.96
N THR A 376 10.30 -15.51 2.80
CA THR A 376 9.42 -15.06 3.90
C THR A 376 8.68 -16.22 4.56
N PHE A 377 7.95 -15.96 5.66
CA PHE A 377 7.21 -16.99 6.38
C PHE A 377 6.25 -17.79 5.49
N PHE A 378 5.49 -17.11 4.63
CA PHE A 378 4.73 -17.73 3.56
C PHE A 378 5.51 -17.69 2.24
N ALA A 379 5.35 -18.74 1.43
CA ALA A 379 6.08 -18.87 0.18
C ALA A 379 5.60 -17.88 -0.88
N PHE A 380 6.56 -17.40 -1.68
CA PHE A 380 6.36 -16.65 -2.91
C PHE A 380 5.62 -15.31 -2.72
N VAL A 381 6.09 -14.48 -1.79
CA VAL A 381 5.55 -13.11 -1.58
C VAL A 381 5.79 -12.24 -2.79
N VAL A 382 4.77 -11.55 -3.29
CA VAL A 382 4.86 -10.69 -4.47
C VAL A 382 3.93 -9.48 -4.37
N PRO A 383 4.28 -8.37 -5.04
CA PRO A 383 3.37 -7.26 -5.27
C PRO A 383 2.10 -7.64 -6.04
N GLU A 384 0.95 -7.09 -5.62
CA GLU A 384 -0.33 -7.15 -6.33
C GLU A 384 -1.07 -5.80 -6.30
N ALA A 385 -2.14 -5.68 -7.08
CA ALA A 385 -2.97 -4.48 -7.13
C ALA A 385 -3.60 -4.21 -5.75
N ALA A 386 -3.56 -2.94 -5.32
CA ALA A 386 -4.04 -2.55 -4.00
C ALA A 386 -5.57 -2.44 -3.95
N HIS A 387 -6.14 -2.73 -2.78
CA HIS A 387 -7.59 -2.72 -2.60
C HIS A 387 -8.17 -1.30 -2.76
N GLU A 388 -7.47 -0.28 -2.29
CA GLU A 388 -7.87 1.12 -2.38
C GLU A 388 -7.96 1.64 -3.82
N ASP A 389 -7.09 1.17 -4.72
CA ASP A 389 -7.21 1.45 -6.16
C ASP A 389 -8.45 0.74 -6.73
N ASN A 390 -8.60 -0.54 -6.41
CA ASN A 390 -9.72 -1.35 -6.87
C ASN A 390 -11.07 -0.81 -6.37
N GLU A 391 -11.17 -0.36 -5.13
CA GLU A 391 -12.41 0.17 -4.55
C GLU A 391 -12.85 1.47 -5.23
N VAL A 392 -11.92 2.36 -5.60
CA VAL A 392 -12.24 3.55 -6.39
C VAL A 392 -12.82 3.15 -7.74
N VAL A 393 -12.15 2.26 -8.48
CA VAL A 393 -12.64 1.78 -9.78
C VAL A 393 -14.01 1.12 -9.66
N ARG A 394 -14.17 0.21 -8.70
CA ARG A 394 -15.42 -0.48 -8.39
C ARG A 394 -16.56 0.50 -8.14
N GLN A 395 -16.37 1.49 -7.28
CA GLN A 395 -17.43 2.45 -6.99
C GLN A 395 -17.72 3.36 -8.19
N MET A 396 -16.71 3.79 -8.96
CA MET A 396 -16.95 4.54 -10.20
C MET A 396 -17.80 3.75 -11.21
N VAL A 397 -17.59 2.43 -11.31
CA VAL A 397 -18.42 1.56 -12.16
C VAL A 397 -19.84 1.43 -11.58
N ARG A 398 -19.96 1.17 -10.27
CA ARG A 398 -21.26 0.99 -9.59
C ARG A 398 -22.14 2.24 -9.61
N THR A 399 -21.54 3.43 -9.55
CA THR A 399 -22.26 4.72 -9.62
C THR A 399 -22.45 5.22 -11.05
N GLY A 400 -21.95 4.50 -12.07
CA GLY A 400 -22.08 4.87 -13.47
C GLY A 400 -21.18 6.03 -13.92
N LEU A 401 -20.18 6.42 -13.11
CA LEU A 401 -19.20 7.44 -13.49
C LEU A 401 -18.32 6.97 -14.67
N ILE A 402 -18.06 5.67 -14.75
CA ILE A 402 -17.50 4.99 -15.92
C ILE A 402 -18.25 3.68 -16.18
N SER A 403 -18.26 3.19 -17.41
CA SER A 403 -18.86 1.89 -17.72
C SER A 403 -17.93 0.73 -17.32
N ALA A 404 -18.53 -0.44 -17.01
CA ALA A 404 -17.77 -1.67 -16.78
C ALA A 404 -16.91 -2.06 -17.99
N ARG A 405 -17.45 -1.87 -19.21
CA ARG A 405 -16.72 -2.09 -20.47
C ARG A 405 -15.48 -1.21 -20.57
N PHE A 406 -15.58 0.08 -20.20
CA PHE A 406 -14.43 0.98 -20.20
C PHE A 406 -13.34 0.53 -19.23
N ALA A 407 -13.71 0.20 -18.00
CA ALA A 407 -12.78 -0.33 -17.02
C ALA A 407 -12.12 -1.64 -17.51
N ALA A 408 -12.89 -2.56 -18.09
CA ALA A 408 -12.39 -3.82 -18.63
C ALA A 408 -11.42 -3.58 -19.80
N CYS A 409 -11.76 -2.72 -20.76
CA CYS A 409 -10.89 -2.41 -21.90
C CYS A 409 -9.57 -1.80 -21.43
N ALA A 410 -9.60 -0.90 -20.44
CA ALA A 410 -8.39 -0.31 -19.87
C ALA A 410 -7.51 -1.34 -19.15
N LEU A 411 -8.09 -2.21 -18.32
CA LEU A 411 -7.33 -3.25 -17.61
C LEU A 411 -6.77 -4.31 -18.56
N MET A 412 -7.47 -4.64 -19.65
CA MET A 412 -7.08 -5.67 -20.62
C MET A 412 -5.96 -5.27 -21.58
N VAL A 413 -5.56 -4.00 -21.62
CA VAL A 413 -4.43 -3.51 -22.44
C VAL A 413 -3.11 -4.22 -22.09
N ASP A 414 -2.93 -4.53 -20.80
CA ASP A 414 -1.74 -5.19 -20.26
C ASP A 414 -2.07 -5.97 -18.98
N PHE A 415 -3.15 -6.75 -19.03
CA PHE A 415 -3.62 -7.53 -17.87
C PHE A 415 -2.59 -8.53 -17.29
N PRO A 416 -1.58 -9.04 -18.02
CA PRO A 416 -0.51 -9.87 -17.41
C PRO A 416 0.38 -9.09 -16.43
N ASN A 417 0.34 -7.75 -16.46
CA ASN A 417 1.07 -6.86 -15.56
C ASN A 417 0.08 -6.05 -14.71
N PRO A 418 -0.51 -6.67 -13.67
CA PRO A 418 -1.52 -6.01 -12.82
C PRO A 418 -0.94 -4.82 -12.05
N VAL A 419 0.35 -4.86 -11.75
CA VAL A 419 1.12 -3.80 -11.12
C VAL A 419 2.22 -3.31 -12.04
N PHE A 420 2.54 -2.01 -11.94
CA PHE A 420 3.67 -1.37 -12.64
C PHE A 420 3.61 -1.48 -14.17
N SER A 421 2.42 -1.57 -14.77
CA SER A 421 2.26 -1.60 -16.24
C SER A 421 2.55 -0.22 -16.84
N PRO A 422 3.63 -0.05 -17.63
CA PRO A 422 3.84 1.21 -18.35
C PRO A 422 2.85 1.37 -19.49
N ALA A 423 2.49 0.26 -20.17
CA ALA A 423 1.53 0.27 -21.26
C ALA A 423 0.18 0.83 -20.82
N ARG A 424 -0.37 0.35 -19.70
CA ARG A 424 -1.62 0.87 -19.15
C ARG A 424 -1.47 2.31 -18.65
N SER A 425 -0.34 2.63 -18.02
CA SER A 425 -0.06 3.98 -17.52
C SER A 425 0.05 5.03 -18.63
N LEU A 426 0.53 4.66 -19.83
CA LEU A 426 0.62 5.55 -20.98
C LEU A 426 -0.74 6.13 -21.38
N LEU A 427 -1.83 5.39 -21.15
CA LEU A 427 -3.20 5.85 -21.45
C LEU A 427 -3.65 7.03 -20.57
N MET A 428 -2.96 7.31 -19.46
CA MET A 428 -3.22 8.52 -18.65
C MET A 428 -3.11 9.81 -19.45
N ARG A 429 -2.33 9.84 -20.54
CA ARG A 429 -2.21 11.03 -21.42
C ARG A 429 -3.54 11.46 -22.07
N TYR A 430 -4.52 10.56 -22.13
CA TYR A 430 -5.85 10.81 -22.69
C TYR A 430 -6.86 11.24 -21.63
N VAL A 431 -6.48 11.21 -20.35
CA VAL A 431 -7.35 11.64 -19.26
C VAL A 431 -7.29 13.16 -19.13
N PRO A 432 -8.44 13.86 -19.14
CA PRO A 432 -8.46 15.30 -18.92
C PRO A 432 -7.94 15.67 -17.53
N THR A 433 -7.15 16.74 -17.46
CA THR A 433 -6.72 17.40 -16.22
C THR A 433 -7.60 18.61 -15.87
N THR A 434 -8.64 18.85 -16.67
CA THR A 434 -9.58 19.97 -16.53
C THR A 434 -10.99 19.46 -16.23
N PRO A 435 -11.86 20.33 -15.69
CA PRO A 435 -13.22 19.97 -15.33
C PRO A 435 -13.96 19.26 -16.48
N THR A 436 -14.52 18.09 -16.18
CA THR A 436 -15.23 17.25 -17.15
C THR A 436 -16.55 16.80 -16.55
N LYS A 437 -17.64 16.87 -17.33
CA LYS A 437 -18.95 16.39 -16.89
C LYS A 437 -18.87 14.92 -16.50
N ALA A 438 -19.39 14.60 -15.31
CA ALA A 438 -19.34 13.26 -14.74
C ALA A 438 -19.93 12.21 -15.69
N ALA A 439 -21.10 12.50 -16.27
CA ALA A 439 -21.80 11.60 -17.19
C ALA A 439 -21.05 11.31 -18.51
N GLU A 440 -20.08 12.14 -18.88
CA GLU A 440 -19.31 12.00 -20.13
C GLU A 440 -17.89 11.48 -19.90
N LEU A 441 -17.49 11.22 -18.64
CA LEU A 441 -16.09 11.01 -18.28
C LEU A 441 -15.47 9.81 -19.01
N GLY A 442 -16.04 8.61 -18.85
CA GLY A 442 -15.54 7.40 -19.50
C GLY A 442 -15.52 7.53 -21.03
N ASP A 443 -16.62 8.01 -21.61
CA ASP A 443 -16.78 8.14 -23.06
C ASP A 443 -15.83 9.16 -23.68
N LYS A 444 -15.53 10.25 -22.97
CA LYS A 444 -14.57 11.27 -23.45
C LYS A 444 -13.16 10.70 -23.51
N VAL A 445 -12.75 9.94 -22.50
CA VAL A 445 -11.43 9.28 -22.48
C VAL A 445 -11.36 8.18 -23.54
N ALA A 446 -12.38 7.33 -23.64
CA ALA A 446 -12.45 6.29 -24.67
C ALA A 446 -12.34 6.89 -26.08
N ARG A 447 -13.12 7.94 -26.38
CA ARG A 447 -13.04 8.64 -27.66
C ARG A 447 -11.65 9.22 -27.93
N ALA A 448 -11.02 9.85 -26.94
CA ALA A 448 -9.67 10.40 -27.11
C ALA A 448 -8.63 9.32 -27.45
N ILE A 449 -8.74 8.12 -26.87
CA ILE A 449 -7.88 6.97 -27.20
C ILE A 449 -8.16 6.48 -28.62
N LEU A 450 -9.44 6.30 -28.99
CA LEU A 450 -9.83 5.87 -30.33
C LEU A 450 -9.42 6.89 -31.41
N ASP A 451 -9.54 8.19 -31.14
CA ASP A 451 -9.11 9.25 -32.04
C ASP A 451 -7.61 9.20 -32.30
N ALA A 452 -6.81 8.89 -31.28
CA ALA A 452 -5.37 8.72 -31.45
C ALA A 452 -5.04 7.56 -32.39
N THR A 453 -5.76 6.43 -32.31
CA THR A 453 -5.57 5.30 -33.24
C THR A 453 -5.95 5.63 -34.69
N ARG A 454 -6.83 6.62 -34.90
CA ARG A 454 -7.25 7.05 -36.25
C ARG A 454 -6.35 8.12 -36.85
N THR A 455 -5.78 8.98 -36.00
CA THR A 455 -5.06 10.19 -36.42
C THR A 455 -3.56 10.06 -36.35
N ARG A 456 -3.04 9.05 -35.67
CA ARG A 456 -1.60 8.79 -35.53
C ARG A 456 -1.27 7.43 -36.14
N ASP A 457 -0.11 7.34 -36.76
CA ASP A 457 0.45 6.07 -37.22
C ASP A 457 1.01 5.28 -36.03
N LEU A 458 0.13 4.56 -35.33
CA LEU A 458 0.45 3.77 -34.15
C LEU A 458 0.59 2.29 -34.53
N SER A 459 1.59 1.62 -33.96
CA SER A 459 1.70 0.17 -34.04
C SER A 459 0.45 -0.52 -33.48
N ALA A 460 0.08 -1.67 -34.05
CA ALA A 460 -0.98 -2.53 -33.52
C ALA A 460 -0.71 -2.99 -32.07
N ASP A 461 0.56 -2.98 -31.64
CA ASP A 461 0.98 -3.29 -30.28
C ASP A 461 0.93 -2.09 -29.32
N SER A 462 0.59 -0.90 -29.80
CA SER A 462 0.43 0.27 -28.93
C SER A 462 -0.69 0.07 -27.90
N PRO A 463 -0.57 0.64 -26.69
CA PRO A 463 -1.64 0.62 -25.69
C PRO A 463 -2.98 1.11 -26.24
N GLU A 464 -2.95 2.14 -27.08
CA GLU A 464 -4.10 2.74 -27.73
C GLU A 464 -4.78 1.75 -28.69
N ALA A 465 -3.99 1.07 -29.55
CA ALA A 465 -4.52 0.08 -30.49
C ALA A 465 -5.11 -1.14 -29.76
N ARG A 466 -4.46 -1.60 -28.67
CA ARG A 466 -4.99 -2.69 -27.83
C ARG A 466 -6.31 -2.30 -27.16
N PHE A 467 -6.36 -1.11 -26.56
CA PHE A 467 -7.60 -0.57 -26.01
C PHE A 467 -8.71 -0.51 -27.08
N ALA A 468 -8.40 0.02 -28.26
CA ALA A 468 -9.35 0.13 -29.37
C ALA A 468 -9.86 -1.25 -29.81
N ALA A 469 -9.00 -2.26 -29.90
CA ALA A 469 -9.39 -3.63 -30.23
C ALA A 469 -10.38 -4.21 -29.19
N HIS A 470 -10.14 -3.97 -27.89
CA HIS A 470 -11.08 -4.38 -26.83
C HIS A 470 -12.38 -3.61 -26.91
N TRP A 471 -12.29 -2.31 -27.19
CA TRP A 471 -13.43 -1.42 -27.35
C TRP A 471 -14.23 -1.70 -28.63
N GLN A 472 -13.74 -2.49 -29.59
CA GLN A 472 -14.53 -2.89 -30.76
C GLN A 472 -15.36 -4.15 -30.53
N VAL A 473 -15.11 -4.89 -29.44
CA VAL A 473 -15.90 -6.06 -29.09
C VAL A 473 -17.35 -5.63 -28.79
N PRO A 474 -18.39 -6.33 -29.29
CA PRO A 474 -19.79 -5.98 -29.01
C PRO A 474 -20.12 -5.87 -27.51
N GLU A 475 -21.06 -4.99 -27.17
CA GLU A 475 -21.45 -4.65 -25.78
C GLU A 475 -21.93 -5.88 -24.98
N ASP A 476 -22.59 -6.83 -25.65
CA ASP A 476 -23.11 -8.07 -25.07
C ASP A 476 -22.09 -9.22 -25.06
N ALA A 477 -20.97 -9.07 -25.79
CA ALA A 477 -19.98 -10.13 -25.98
C ALA A 477 -18.66 -9.90 -25.21
N TRP A 478 -18.35 -8.67 -24.80
CA TRP A 478 -17.05 -8.34 -24.21
C TRP A 478 -16.67 -9.15 -22.97
N PRO A 479 -17.58 -9.49 -22.02
CA PRO A 479 -17.16 -10.25 -20.83
C PRO A 479 -16.65 -11.65 -21.19
N SER A 480 -17.30 -12.30 -22.15
CA SER A 480 -16.94 -13.64 -22.62
C SER A 480 -15.67 -13.61 -23.47
N VAL A 481 -15.55 -12.67 -24.41
CA VAL A 481 -14.38 -12.57 -25.30
C VAL A 481 -13.11 -12.24 -24.50
N LEU A 482 -13.17 -11.26 -23.60
CA LEU A 482 -12.02 -10.90 -22.77
C LEU A 482 -11.70 -12.00 -21.75
N GLY A 483 -12.72 -12.67 -21.20
CA GLY A 483 -12.55 -13.83 -20.33
C GLY A 483 -11.86 -15.02 -21.01
N GLN A 484 -12.24 -15.37 -22.25
CA GLN A 484 -11.57 -16.41 -23.03
C GLN A 484 -10.09 -16.10 -23.31
N ARG A 485 -9.76 -14.82 -23.50
CA ARG A 485 -8.36 -14.37 -23.66
C ARG A 485 -7.58 -14.56 -22.36
N VAL A 486 -8.17 -14.25 -21.21
CA VAL A 486 -7.58 -14.53 -19.89
C VAL A 486 -7.37 -16.04 -19.70
N ASP A 487 -8.34 -16.88 -20.06
CA ASP A 487 -8.21 -18.34 -19.98
C ASP A 487 -7.09 -18.89 -20.85
N ALA A 488 -6.92 -18.35 -22.06
CA ALA A 488 -5.83 -18.72 -22.95
C ALA A 488 -4.47 -18.34 -22.34
N TYR A 489 -4.36 -17.15 -21.75
CA TYR A 489 -3.16 -16.70 -21.04
C TYR A 489 -2.84 -17.59 -19.83
N LEU A 490 -3.79 -17.81 -18.92
CA LEU A 490 -3.56 -18.58 -17.69
C LEU A 490 -3.16 -20.04 -17.98
N ARG A 491 -3.70 -20.65 -19.05
CA ARG A 491 -3.25 -21.99 -19.49
C ARG A 491 -1.79 -22.01 -19.93
N LYS A 492 -1.35 -21.00 -20.71
CA LYS A 492 0.05 -20.88 -21.12
C LYS A 492 0.98 -20.62 -19.93
N VAL A 493 0.57 -19.76 -19.01
CA VAL A 493 1.31 -19.52 -17.76
C VAL A 493 1.45 -20.81 -16.97
N THR A 494 0.37 -21.58 -16.82
CA THR A 494 0.40 -22.87 -16.12
C THR A 494 1.37 -23.85 -16.78
N GLN A 495 1.33 -23.99 -18.11
CA GLN A 495 2.25 -24.86 -18.84
C GLN A 495 3.72 -24.47 -18.63
N ARG A 496 4.02 -23.17 -18.62
CA ARG A 496 5.39 -22.68 -18.37
C ARG A 496 5.81 -22.84 -16.91
N ALA A 497 4.93 -22.58 -15.95
CA ALA A 497 5.18 -22.74 -14.52
C ALA A 497 5.52 -24.19 -14.13
N GLN A 498 5.09 -25.17 -14.93
CA GLN A 498 5.42 -26.58 -14.76
C GLN A 498 6.84 -26.94 -15.23
N THR A 499 7.53 -26.05 -15.96
CA THR A 499 8.92 -26.24 -16.39
C THR A 499 9.89 -25.52 -15.46
N ALA A 500 11.08 -26.07 -15.24
CA ALA A 500 12.09 -25.43 -14.39
C ALA A 500 12.51 -24.04 -14.93
N SER A 501 12.71 -23.90 -16.24
CA SER A 501 13.08 -22.62 -16.86
C SER A 501 11.94 -21.60 -16.81
N GLY A 502 10.71 -22.01 -17.11
CA GLY A 502 9.55 -21.12 -17.04
C GLY A 502 9.26 -20.65 -15.62
N PHE A 503 9.41 -21.52 -14.61
CA PHE A 503 9.29 -21.09 -13.21
C PHE A 503 10.43 -20.15 -12.78
N ASP A 504 11.67 -20.40 -13.22
CA ASP A 504 12.79 -19.47 -12.98
C ASP A 504 12.51 -18.08 -13.58
N ASP A 505 11.93 -18.01 -14.79
CA ASP A 505 11.52 -16.74 -15.39
C ASP A 505 10.51 -15.99 -14.52
N TYR A 506 9.56 -16.71 -13.92
CA TYR A 506 8.58 -16.14 -12.99
C TYR A 506 9.20 -15.69 -11.67
N VAL A 507 10.22 -16.39 -11.17
CA VAL A 507 11.00 -15.93 -10.00
C VAL A 507 11.74 -14.63 -10.32
N ARG A 508 12.35 -14.52 -11.51
CA ARG A 508 13.00 -13.26 -11.95
C ARG A 508 11.99 -12.13 -12.10
N LEU A 509 10.81 -12.41 -12.66
CA LEU A 509 9.72 -11.43 -12.76
C LEU A 509 9.22 -10.98 -11.38
N ALA A 510 9.02 -11.93 -10.46
CA ALA A 510 8.65 -11.64 -9.07
C ALA A 510 9.69 -10.72 -8.43
N GLU A 511 10.97 -11.06 -8.49
CA GLU A 511 12.03 -10.21 -7.93
C GLU A 511 12.14 -8.85 -8.63
N SER A 512 11.93 -8.77 -9.95
CA SER A 512 11.84 -7.47 -10.66
C SER A 512 10.74 -6.58 -10.05
N ARG A 513 9.55 -7.12 -9.79
CA ARG A 513 8.45 -6.37 -9.17
C ARG A 513 8.75 -6.03 -7.70
N ARG A 514 9.37 -6.94 -6.95
CA ARG A 514 9.84 -6.65 -5.57
C ARG A 514 10.84 -5.49 -5.56
N ARG A 515 11.82 -5.46 -6.48
CA ARG A 515 12.76 -4.34 -6.61
C ARG A 515 12.06 -3.01 -6.88
N GLN A 516 11.00 -3.01 -7.70
CA GLN A 516 10.20 -1.80 -7.93
C GLN A 516 9.44 -1.38 -6.66
N PHE A 517 8.81 -2.30 -5.95
CA PHE A 517 8.16 -2.01 -4.67
C PHE A 517 9.13 -1.50 -3.61
N ARG A 518 10.35 -2.05 -3.49
CA ARG A 518 11.38 -1.59 -2.54
C ARG A 518 11.80 -0.13 -2.76
N ARG A 519 11.53 0.45 -3.94
CA ARG A 519 11.77 1.87 -4.23
C ARG A 519 10.62 2.77 -3.79
N MET A 520 9.45 2.20 -3.49
CA MET A 520 8.31 2.94 -2.98
C MET A 520 8.49 3.25 -1.50
N LYS A 521 8.00 4.40 -1.05
CA LYS A 521 7.98 4.78 0.38
C LYS A 521 7.15 3.81 1.24
N LEU A 522 6.23 3.09 0.61
CA LEU A 522 5.43 2.04 1.24
C LEU A 522 6.26 0.84 1.73
N HIS A 523 7.49 0.63 1.23
CA HIS A 523 8.42 -0.38 1.75
C HIS A 523 9.14 0.17 3.00
N GLU A 524 8.52 -0.01 4.15
CA GLU A 524 9.02 0.50 5.44
C GLU A 524 10.13 -0.36 6.06
N PHE A 525 10.10 -1.68 5.83
CA PHE A 525 10.97 -2.61 6.55
C PHE A 525 11.69 -3.58 5.61
N GLU A 526 12.96 -3.86 5.92
CA GLU A 526 13.81 -4.73 5.09
C GLU A 526 13.33 -6.19 5.10
N LEU A 527 12.68 -6.64 6.18
CA LEU A 527 12.19 -8.01 6.35
C LEU A 527 10.83 -8.29 5.71
N THR A 528 10.14 -7.27 5.17
CA THR A 528 8.83 -7.45 4.51
C THR A 528 8.91 -8.38 3.29
N MET A 529 10.07 -8.45 2.63
CA MET A 529 10.29 -9.29 1.45
C MET A 529 11.67 -9.94 1.48
N PRO A 530 11.84 -11.14 0.87
CA PRO A 530 13.15 -11.75 0.76
C PRO A 530 14.04 -10.92 -0.16
N VAL A 531 15.36 -11.05 -0.04
CA VAL A 531 16.34 -10.62 -1.05
C VAL A 531 16.87 -11.84 -1.79
N THR A 532 17.50 -11.60 -2.96
CA THR A 532 18.06 -12.66 -3.82
C THR A 532 19.50 -12.32 -4.21
N ASN A 533 20.15 -13.18 -4.99
CA ASN A 533 21.42 -12.90 -5.66
C ASN A 533 21.24 -12.31 -7.08
N ILE A 534 19.99 -12.05 -7.51
CA ILE A 534 19.72 -11.37 -8.79
C ILE A 534 20.26 -9.93 -8.68
N PRO A 535 21.06 -9.44 -9.64
CA PRO A 535 21.70 -8.14 -9.54
C PRO A 535 20.71 -7.01 -9.24
N PRO A 536 21.01 -6.08 -8.31
CA PRO A 536 20.15 -4.93 -8.02
C PRO A 536 19.84 -4.06 -9.26
N GLY A 537 20.77 -4.02 -10.21
CA GLY A 537 20.65 -3.31 -11.49
C GLY A 537 20.05 -4.14 -12.63
N ALA A 538 19.57 -5.36 -12.38
CA ALA A 538 18.93 -6.16 -13.42
C ALA A 538 17.71 -5.42 -14.00
N PRO A 539 17.51 -5.47 -15.34
CA PRO A 539 16.47 -4.71 -16.01
C PRO A 539 15.09 -5.06 -15.44
N PRO A 540 14.15 -4.10 -15.44
CA PRO A 540 12.75 -4.41 -15.14
C PRO A 540 12.23 -5.43 -16.15
N LEU A 541 11.43 -6.37 -15.67
CA LEU A 541 10.82 -7.43 -16.48
C LEU A 541 9.30 -7.28 -16.53
N ALA A 542 8.70 -7.76 -17.62
CA ALA A 542 7.27 -7.79 -17.86
C ALA A 542 6.81 -9.17 -18.32
N MET A 543 5.57 -9.51 -17.97
CA MET A 543 4.88 -10.69 -18.48
C MET A 543 4.24 -10.40 -19.83
N ARG A 544 4.29 -11.35 -20.76
CA ARG A 544 3.56 -11.33 -22.03
C ARG A 544 2.33 -12.25 -21.97
N GLU A 545 1.38 -12.05 -22.88
CA GLU A 545 0.15 -12.86 -22.95
C GLU A 545 0.37 -14.32 -23.37
N ASP A 546 1.54 -14.65 -23.91
CA ASP A 546 1.95 -16.02 -24.15
C ASP A 546 2.57 -16.70 -22.91
N GLY A 547 2.60 -16.00 -21.77
CA GLY A 547 3.18 -16.44 -20.52
C GLY A 547 4.70 -16.30 -20.46
N THR A 548 5.37 -15.77 -21.49
CA THR A 548 6.81 -15.51 -21.46
C THR A 548 7.13 -14.25 -20.64
N VAL A 549 8.35 -14.21 -20.10
CA VAL A 549 8.89 -13.04 -19.41
C VAL A 549 9.94 -12.41 -20.30
N THR A 550 9.92 -11.08 -20.42
CA THR A 550 10.89 -10.33 -21.21
C THR A 550 11.28 -9.05 -20.49
N GLU A 551 12.34 -8.40 -20.96
CA GLU A 551 12.74 -7.08 -20.48
C GLU A 551 11.66 -6.06 -20.85
N LEU A 552 11.36 -5.19 -19.89
CA LEU A 552 10.45 -4.08 -20.07
C LEU A 552 11.17 -3.01 -20.90
N THR A 553 10.79 -2.89 -22.16
CA THR A 553 11.30 -1.90 -23.12
C THR A 553 10.55 -0.57 -23.04
#